data_AF-A0A0D6MNB5-F1
#
_entry.id   AF-A0A0D6MNB5-F1
#
_cell.length_a   1.000
_cell.length_b   1.000
_cell.length_c   1.000
_cell.angle_alpha   90.00
_cell.angle_beta   90.00
_cell.angle_gamma   90.00
#
_symmetry.space_group_name_H-M   'P 1'
#
loop_
_entity.id
_entity.type
_entity.pdbx_description
1 polymer ?
#
loop_
_entity_poly.entity_id
_entity_poly.type
_entity_poly.pdbx_seq_one_letter_code
_entity_poly.pdbx_strand_id
1 'polypeptide(L)'
;MINRPTACHSYTPADGHRLAHDPFNAIVGPRPIGWIGSVDQAGRVNLAPYSFFNAFNYHPPIIGFASIGEKDTLANLRETRVFTWNLATRALAAAMNETSAPLPRGEDEAARAGLAMIPSDVIAAPCVADSPVQFECRVTQFLRLLGADGGSTPAEMAFGEVVRVHIRADLVRDGHYNAYAPGVILRAGGPADYIEVDPGAVFRITRPQ
;
A
#
# COMPACT_ATOMS: atom_id res chain seq x y z
N MET A 1 28.74 15.82 -25.13
CA MET A 1 28.80 15.48 -23.69
C MET A 1 27.93 16.47 -22.95
N ILE A 2 26.83 16.01 -22.35
CA ILE A 2 25.97 16.89 -21.53
C ILE A 2 26.67 17.03 -20.18
N ASN A 3 27.22 18.22 -19.90
CA ASN A 3 27.73 18.54 -18.57
C ASN A 3 26.57 18.41 -17.58
N ARG A 4 26.72 17.59 -16.53
CA ARG A 4 25.80 17.68 -15.38
C ARG A 4 25.87 19.13 -14.86
N PRO A 5 24.73 19.80 -14.63
CA PRO A 5 24.75 21.15 -14.07
C PRO A 5 25.35 21.11 -12.65
N THR A 6 25.81 22.28 -12.16
CA THR A 6 26.31 22.65 -10.81
C THR A 6 26.36 21.56 -9.72
N ALA A 7 27.46 21.52 -8.94
CA ALA A 7 27.72 20.66 -7.77
C ALA A 7 26.56 19.72 -7.36
N CYS A 8 26.56 18.50 -7.90
CA CYS A 8 25.53 17.48 -7.67
C CYS A 8 25.93 16.59 -6.49
N HIS A 9 25.02 16.37 -5.53
CA HIS A 9 25.17 15.32 -4.52
C HIS A 9 24.93 13.94 -5.17
N SER A 10 25.97 13.40 -5.80
CA SER A 10 25.93 12.11 -6.50
C SER A 10 26.54 11.02 -5.62
N TYR A 11 25.87 9.88 -5.48
CA TYR A 11 26.39 8.72 -4.77
C TYR A 11 25.98 7.42 -5.47
N THR A 12 26.80 6.38 -5.32
CA THR A 12 26.42 5.00 -5.62
C THR A 12 25.70 4.45 -4.39
N PRO A 13 24.50 3.86 -4.49
CA PRO A 13 23.82 3.30 -3.33
C PRO A 13 24.67 2.28 -2.54
N ALA A 14 25.45 1.46 -3.25
CA ALA A 14 26.37 0.49 -2.64
C ALA A 14 27.48 1.13 -1.78
N ASP A 15 27.87 2.36 -2.10
CA ASP A 15 28.90 3.13 -1.37
C ASP A 15 28.29 3.99 -0.24
N GLY A 16 26.96 3.91 -0.05
CA GLY A 16 26.22 4.73 0.88
C GLY A 16 25.90 6.14 0.37
N HIS A 17 24.87 6.75 0.98
CA HIS A 17 24.27 8.00 0.49
C HIS A 17 24.84 9.29 1.11
N ARG A 18 25.60 9.21 2.21
CA ARG A 18 26.20 10.36 2.92
C ARG A 18 25.18 11.44 3.34
N LEU A 19 23.99 11.01 3.75
CA LEU A 19 22.93 11.85 4.31
C LEU A 19 22.51 11.30 5.68
N ALA A 20 21.79 12.08 6.48
CA ALA A 20 21.35 11.65 7.82
C ALA A 20 20.34 10.48 7.79
N HIS A 21 19.54 10.40 6.72
CA HIS A 21 18.57 9.33 6.48
C HIS A 21 18.66 8.86 5.03
N ASP A 22 18.27 7.62 4.76
CA ASP A 22 18.20 7.09 3.40
C ASP A 22 17.17 7.89 2.59
N PRO A 23 17.58 8.62 1.54
CA PRO A 23 16.67 9.46 0.78
C PRO A 23 15.82 8.66 -0.20
N PHE A 24 16.09 7.36 -0.43
CA PHE A 24 15.47 6.58 -1.51
C PHE A 24 13.94 6.63 -1.45
N ASN A 25 13.37 6.30 -0.29
CA ASN A 25 11.92 6.33 -0.09
C ASN A 25 11.37 7.76 -0.16
N ALA A 26 12.13 8.76 0.27
CA ALA A 26 11.71 10.16 0.21
C ALA A 26 11.67 10.71 -1.22
N ILE A 27 12.61 10.28 -2.05
CA ILE A 27 12.68 10.66 -3.47
C ILE A 27 11.55 9.98 -4.25
N VAL A 28 11.28 8.70 -3.98
CA VAL A 28 10.15 7.97 -4.56
C VAL A 28 8.92 8.21 -3.69
N GLY A 29 8.37 9.42 -3.73
CA GLY A 29 7.19 9.79 -2.95
C GLY A 29 6.44 10.99 -3.53
N PRO A 30 5.27 11.34 -2.99
CA PRO A 30 4.53 10.62 -1.95
C PRO A 30 3.99 9.26 -2.45
N ARG A 31 4.05 8.22 -1.62
CA ARG A 31 3.69 6.84 -1.99
C ARG A 31 2.26 6.50 -1.54
N PRO A 32 1.45 5.87 -2.39
CA PRO A 32 0.17 5.33 -1.95
C PRO A 32 0.38 4.21 -0.93
N ILE A 33 -0.56 4.08 -0.01
CA ILE A 33 -0.49 3.12 1.09
C ILE A 33 -1.30 1.88 0.70
N GLY A 34 -0.64 0.73 0.65
CA GLY A 34 -1.28 -0.57 0.61
C GLY A 34 -1.68 -0.97 2.01
N TRP A 35 -2.91 -0.69 2.45
CA TRP A 35 -3.39 -1.13 3.76
C TRP A 35 -4.08 -2.49 3.62
N ILE A 36 -3.29 -3.54 3.82
CA ILE A 36 -3.61 -4.90 3.38
C ILE A 36 -4.22 -5.69 4.53
N GLY A 37 -5.46 -6.12 4.37
CA GLY A 37 -6.10 -7.11 5.22
C GLY A 37 -5.85 -8.51 4.66
N SER A 38 -5.51 -9.45 5.54
CA SER A 38 -5.31 -10.85 5.19
C SER A 38 -5.87 -11.77 6.27
N VAL A 39 -5.99 -13.05 5.94
CA VAL A 39 -6.50 -14.08 6.86
C VAL A 39 -5.73 -15.37 6.66
N ASP A 40 -5.48 -16.10 7.74
CA ASP A 40 -4.89 -17.44 7.68
C ASP A 40 -5.96 -18.55 7.52
N GLN A 41 -5.54 -19.82 7.45
CA GLN A 41 -6.49 -20.95 7.33
C GLN A 41 -7.38 -21.16 8.57
N ALA A 42 -6.98 -20.63 9.73
CA ALA A 42 -7.76 -20.69 10.97
C ALA A 42 -8.75 -19.52 11.10
N GLY A 43 -8.80 -18.60 10.13
CA GLY A 43 -9.66 -17.42 10.17
C GLY A 43 -9.09 -16.27 10.99
N ARG A 44 -7.82 -16.33 11.43
CA ARG A 44 -7.17 -15.24 12.17
C ARG A 44 -6.83 -14.12 11.22
N VAL A 45 -7.27 -12.91 11.58
CA VAL A 45 -7.10 -11.69 10.79
C VAL A 45 -5.73 -11.09 11.06
N ASN A 46 -5.12 -10.54 10.02
CA ASN A 46 -3.95 -9.68 10.11
C ASN A 46 -4.21 -8.42 9.27
N LEU A 47 -3.76 -7.26 9.73
CA LEU A 47 -3.89 -5.99 9.00
C LEU A 47 -2.57 -5.23 9.07
N ALA A 48 -2.00 -4.86 7.92
CA ALA A 48 -0.70 -4.17 7.89
C ALA A 48 -0.59 -3.14 6.75
N PRO A 49 0.06 -1.99 6.96
CA PRO A 49 0.30 -1.00 5.93
C PRO A 49 1.64 -1.23 5.20
N TYR A 50 1.61 -1.09 3.87
CA TYR A 50 2.74 -1.23 2.97
C TYR A 50 2.90 0.02 2.12
N SER A 51 4.02 0.73 2.26
CA SER A 51 4.28 1.92 1.43
C SER A 51 4.90 1.60 0.06
N PHE A 52 5.25 0.34 -0.20
CA PHE A 52 5.66 -0.15 -1.52
C PHE A 52 4.44 -0.80 -2.19
N PHE A 53 3.49 0.02 -2.61
CA PHE A 53 2.20 -0.40 -3.19
C PHE A 53 1.91 0.40 -4.45
N ASN A 54 1.28 -0.21 -5.46
CA ASN A 54 0.72 0.51 -6.62
C ASN A 54 -0.30 -0.34 -7.40
N ALA A 55 -0.95 0.27 -8.39
CA ALA A 55 -1.66 -0.39 -9.47
C ALA A 55 -0.68 -0.78 -10.60
N PHE A 56 -0.92 -1.94 -11.21
CA PHE A 56 -0.04 -2.54 -12.24
C PHE A 56 -0.76 -2.87 -13.56
N ASN A 57 -2.10 -2.91 -13.57
CA ASN A 57 -2.87 -3.10 -14.80
C ASN A 57 -4.29 -2.56 -14.64
N TYR A 58 -4.93 -2.17 -15.75
CA TYR A 58 -6.32 -1.72 -15.78
C TYR A 58 -7.32 -2.87 -16.02
N HIS A 59 -7.03 -3.79 -16.95
CA HIS A 59 -7.95 -4.85 -17.36
C HIS A 59 -7.21 -6.20 -17.56
N PRO A 60 -7.38 -7.20 -16.68
CA PRO A 60 -8.08 -7.07 -15.39
C PRO A 60 -7.32 -6.13 -14.44
N PRO A 61 -8.01 -5.47 -13.48
CA PRO A 61 -7.36 -4.57 -12.53
C PRO A 61 -6.40 -5.34 -11.63
N ILE A 62 -5.10 -5.05 -11.71
CA ILE A 62 -4.08 -5.67 -10.86
C ILE A 62 -3.48 -4.62 -9.93
N ILE A 63 -3.45 -4.92 -8.63
CA ILE A 63 -2.66 -4.18 -7.64
C ILE A 63 -1.55 -5.06 -7.08
N GLY A 64 -0.51 -4.44 -6.53
CA GLY A 64 0.59 -5.17 -5.93
C GLY A 64 1.27 -4.40 -4.82
N PHE A 65 1.88 -5.15 -3.90
CA PHE A 65 2.69 -4.61 -2.82
C PHE A 65 3.94 -5.46 -2.58
N ALA A 66 5.02 -4.82 -2.13
CA ALA A 66 6.24 -5.51 -1.72
C ALA A 66 6.33 -5.58 -0.19
N SER A 67 6.57 -6.78 0.32
CA SER A 67 6.90 -7.01 1.74
C SER A 67 8.40 -7.25 1.87
N ILE A 68 9.02 -6.57 2.82
CA ILE A 68 10.41 -6.80 3.21
C ILE A 68 10.40 -7.82 4.35
N GLY A 69 11.04 -8.97 4.12
CA GLY A 69 10.99 -10.11 5.01
C GLY A 69 9.65 -10.85 4.94
N GLU A 70 9.63 -12.03 5.54
CA GLU A 70 8.40 -12.80 5.72
C GLU A 70 7.61 -12.21 6.88
N LYS A 71 6.41 -11.73 6.56
CA LYS A 71 5.43 -11.18 7.51
C LYS A 71 4.16 -12.00 7.42
N ASP A 72 3.34 -11.93 8.46
CA ASP A 72 2.07 -12.67 8.55
C ASP A 72 1.18 -12.45 7.32
N THR A 73 1.10 -11.23 6.78
CA THR A 73 0.44 -10.98 5.49
C THR A 73 0.91 -11.93 4.38
N LEU A 74 2.22 -12.03 4.09
CA LEU A 74 2.70 -12.91 3.01
C LEU A 74 2.44 -14.39 3.30
N ALA A 75 2.60 -14.81 4.56
CA ALA A 75 2.30 -16.18 4.98
C ALA A 75 0.81 -16.51 4.74
N ASN A 76 -0.07 -15.62 5.17
CA ASN A 76 -1.52 -15.72 4.96
C ASN A 76 -1.86 -15.80 3.47
N LEU A 77 -1.29 -14.92 2.64
CA LEU A 77 -1.57 -14.90 1.20
C LEU A 77 -1.06 -16.18 0.49
N ARG A 78 0.00 -16.81 0.98
CA ARG A 78 0.48 -18.09 0.45
C ARG A 78 -0.51 -19.22 0.73
N GLU A 79 -1.15 -19.19 1.89
CA GLU A 79 -2.11 -20.19 2.33
C GLU A 79 -3.51 -19.98 1.73
N THR A 80 -4.03 -18.76 1.75
CA THR A 80 -5.44 -18.46 1.45
C THR A 80 -5.64 -17.82 0.08
N ARG A 81 -4.57 -17.33 -0.55
CA ARG A 81 -4.58 -16.74 -1.90
C ARG A 81 -5.53 -15.55 -2.07
N VAL A 82 -5.88 -14.87 -0.97
CA VAL A 82 -6.79 -13.72 -0.98
C VAL A 82 -6.31 -12.62 -0.04
N PHE A 83 -6.65 -11.38 -0.36
CA PHE A 83 -6.40 -10.22 0.51
C PHE A 83 -7.36 -9.09 0.20
N THR A 84 -7.50 -8.15 1.13
CA THR A 84 -8.20 -6.89 0.89
C THR A 84 -7.21 -5.74 0.84
N TRP A 85 -7.53 -4.71 0.06
CA TRP A 85 -6.90 -3.40 0.18
C TRP A 85 -7.92 -2.39 0.69
N ASN A 86 -7.51 -1.56 1.64
CA ASN A 86 -8.37 -0.58 2.30
C ASN A 86 -7.78 0.82 2.08
N LEU A 87 -8.60 1.78 1.64
CA LEU A 87 -8.15 3.14 1.42
C LEU A 87 -7.83 3.82 2.76
N ALA A 88 -6.55 4.11 2.99
CA ALA A 88 -6.12 4.88 4.15
C ALA A 88 -6.51 6.35 4.00
N THR A 89 -7.22 6.88 4.99
CA THR A 89 -7.70 8.27 5.04
C THR A 89 -7.14 9.01 6.25
N ARG A 90 -7.25 10.34 6.24
CA ARG A 90 -6.83 11.18 7.37
C ARG A 90 -7.51 10.78 8.68
N ALA A 91 -8.80 10.47 8.62
CA ALA A 91 -9.58 10.04 9.78
C ALA A 91 -9.06 8.72 10.38
N LEU A 92 -8.52 7.83 9.55
CA LEU A 92 -8.00 6.52 9.96
C LEU A 92 -6.48 6.50 10.14
N ALA A 93 -5.79 7.64 9.98
CA ALA A 93 -4.33 7.69 9.90
C ALA A 93 -3.63 7.10 11.14
N ALA A 94 -4.12 7.45 12.33
CA ALA A 94 -3.55 6.96 13.59
C ALA A 94 -3.76 5.44 13.75
N ALA A 95 -4.97 4.95 13.48
CA ALA A 95 -5.28 3.52 13.55
C ALA A 95 -4.49 2.72 12.49
N MET A 96 -4.43 3.20 11.25
CA MET A 96 -3.60 2.61 10.20
C MET A 96 -2.12 2.55 10.63
N ASN A 97 -1.58 3.62 11.22
CA ASN A 97 -0.20 3.59 11.73
C ASN A 97 -0.01 2.60 12.88
N GLU A 98 -0.98 2.44 13.78
CA GLU A 98 -0.93 1.46 14.87
C GLU A 98 -0.85 0.02 14.32
N THR A 99 -1.49 -0.27 13.18
CA THR A 99 -1.37 -1.58 12.50
C THR A 99 0.01 -1.88 11.91
N SER A 100 0.98 -0.97 12.03
CA SER A 100 2.39 -1.23 11.68
C SER A 100 3.23 -1.79 12.85
N ALA A 101 2.65 -1.87 14.06
CA ALA A 101 3.35 -2.38 15.23
C ALA A 101 3.84 -3.83 15.00
N PRO A 102 5.07 -4.18 15.45
CA PRO A 102 5.56 -5.54 15.35
C PRO A 102 4.90 -6.41 16.41
N LEU A 103 3.81 -7.09 16.06
CA LEU A 103 3.13 -8.03 16.95
C LEU A 103 3.66 -9.46 16.77
N PRO A 104 3.58 -10.30 17.82
CA PRO A 104 3.74 -11.74 17.70
C PRO A 104 2.74 -12.33 16.70
N ARG A 105 3.14 -13.43 16.05
CA ARG A 105 2.31 -14.07 15.03
C ARG A 105 0.95 -14.51 15.58
N GLY A 106 -0.10 -14.09 14.88
CA GLY A 106 -1.49 -14.41 15.21
C GLY A 106 -2.15 -13.50 16.25
N GLU A 107 -1.46 -12.45 16.71
CA GLU A 107 -2.13 -11.32 17.35
C GLU A 107 -2.80 -10.43 16.28
N ASP A 108 -3.96 -9.85 16.63
CA ASP A 108 -4.80 -9.11 15.68
C ASP A 108 -4.45 -7.60 15.72
N GLU A 109 -3.79 -7.10 14.67
CA GLU A 109 -3.46 -5.68 14.56
C GLU A 109 -4.70 -4.77 14.49
N ALA A 110 -5.80 -5.24 13.90
CA ALA A 110 -7.03 -4.47 13.81
C ALA A 110 -7.65 -4.28 15.19
N ALA A 111 -7.66 -5.33 16.02
CA ALA A 111 -8.09 -5.25 17.41
C ALA A 111 -7.23 -4.27 18.21
N ARG A 112 -5.90 -4.33 18.05
CA ARG A 112 -4.97 -3.39 18.68
C ARG A 112 -5.22 -1.94 18.27
N ALA A 113 -5.52 -1.72 16.99
CA ALA A 113 -5.80 -0.40 16.44
C ALA A 113 -7.24 0.10 16.72
N GLY A 114 -8.08 -0.69 17.38
CA GLY A 114 -9.48 -0.35 17.66
C GLY A 114 -10.36 -0.32 16.42
N LEU A 115 -10.02 -1.10 15.39
CA LEU A 115 -10.72 -1.13 14.11
C LEU A 115 -11.72 -2.28 14.07
N ALA A 116 -12.93 -1.97 13.60
CA ALA A 116 -13.90 -2.99 13.24
C ALA A 116 -13.56 -3.58 11.86
N MET A 117 -13.63 -4.91 11.77
CA MET A 117 -13.47 -5.66 10.53
C MET A 117 -14.83 -6.19 10.08
N ILE A 118 -15.13 -6.13 8.78
CA ILE A 118 -16.38 -6.63 8.19
C ILE A 118 -16.10 -7.74 7.17
N PRO A 119 -17.02 -8.73 7.01
CA PRO A 119 -16.89 -9.75 5.99
C PRO A 119 -16.83 -9.17 4.58
N SER A 120 -16.03 -9.81 3.73
CA SER A 120 -15.99 -9.58 2.28
C SER A 120 -17.09 -10.36 1.56
N ASP A 121 -17.44 -9.94 0.34
CA ASP A 121 -18.52 -10.57 -0.45
C ASP A 121 -18.06 -11.87 -1.13
N VAL A 122 -16.81 -11.92 -1.63
CA VAL A 122 -16.33 -12.99 -2.54
C VAL A 122 -15.01 -13.64 -2.12
N ILE A 123 -14.38 -13.16 -1.05
CA ILE A 123 -13.16 -13.75 -0.44
C ILE A 123 -13.27 -13.85 1.08
N ALA A 124 -12.40 -14.63 1.71
CA ALA A 124 -12.39 -14.83 3.17
C ALA A 124 -11.69 -13.71 3.96
N ALA A 125 -10.77 -12.96 3.34
CA ALA A 125 -10.08 -11.86 4.03
C ALA A 125 -11.05 -10.69 4.29
N PRO A 126 -11.15 -10.16 5.53
CA PRO A 126 -12.10 -9.12 5.86
C PRO A 126 -11.62 -7.72 5.44
N CYS A 127 -12.56 -6.78 5.39
CA CYS A 127 -12.35 -5.37 5.10
C CYS A 127 -12.33 -4.53 6.38
N VAL A 128 -11.64 -3.39 6.38
CA VAL A 128 -11.76 -2.39 7.44
C VAL A 128 -13.11 -1.67 7.28
N ALA A 129 -13.96 -1.73 8.31
CA ALA A 129 -15.34 -1.25 8.26
C ALA A 129 -15.44 0.24 7.90
N ASP A 130 -14.60 1.05 8.53
CA ASP A 130 -14.63 2.51 8.37
C ASP A 130 -13.86 3.01 7.14
N SER A 131 -13.16 2.11 6.42
CA SER A 131 -12.52 2.49 5.15
C SER A 131 -13.61 2.84 4.13
N PRO A 132 -13.51 3.98 3.43
CA PRO A 132 -14.57 4.36 2.50
C PRO A 132 -14.41 3.74 1.11
N VAL A 133 -13.28 3.09 0.83
CA VAL A 133 -13.08 2.27 -0.37
C VAL A 133 -12.33 1.00 0.01
N GLN A 134 -12.76 -0.13 -0.54
CA GLN A 134 -12.08 -1.41 -0.38
C GLN A 134 -12.02 -2.18 -1.70
N PHE A 135 -10.92 -2.92 -1.89
CA PHE A 135 -10.80 -3.92 -2.94
C PHE A 135 -10.70 -5.30 -2.31
N GLU A 136 -11.45 -6.26 -2.85
CA GLU A 136 -11.20 -7.67 -2.60
C GLU A 136 -10.33 -8.22 -3.72
N CYS A 137 -9.27 -8.94 -3.37
CA CYS A 137 -8.26 -9.38 -4.31
C CYS A 137 -7.99 -10.88 -4.21
N ARG A 138 -7.78 -11.50 -5.38
CA ARG A 138 -7.24 -12.86 -5.48
C ARG A 138 -5.79 -12.79 -5.92
N VAL A 139 -4.90 -13.43 -5.18
CA VAL A 139 -3.47 -13.43 -5.48
C VAL A 139 -3.25 -14.11 -6.82
N THR A 140 -2.54 -13.45 -7.72
CA THR A 140 -2.17 -13.98 -9.04
C THR A 140 -0.78 -14.59 -8.98
N GLN A 141 0.19 -13.86 -8.42
CA GLN A 141 1.59 -14.29 -8.40
C GLN A 141 2.38 -13.66 -7.24
N PHE A 142 3.46 -14.35 -6.86
CA PHE A 142 4.53 -13.82 -6.03
C PHE A 142 5.80 -13.70 -6.86
N LEU A 143 6.53 -12.60 -6.69
CA LEU A 143 7.79 -12.36 -7.39
C LEU A 143 8.86 -11.99 -6.38
N ARG A 144 9.88 -12.84 -6.26
CA ARG A 144 11.11 -12.51 -5.51
C ARG A 144 11.83 -11.39 -6.24
N LEU A 145 12.12 -10.28 -5.54
CA LEU A 145 12.90 -9.20 -6.12
C LEU A 145 14.39 -9.52 -6.04
N LEU A 146 15.10 -9.29 -7.13
CA LEU A 146 16.53 -9.53 -7.26
C LEU A 146 17.29 -8.21 -7.41
N GLY A 147 18.54 -8.20 -6.97
CA GLY A 147 19.51 -7.16 -7.31
C GLY A 147 19.89 -7.23 -8.79
N ALA A 148 20.50 -6.15 -9.30
CA ALA A 148 20.98 -6.09 -10.69
C ALA A 148 22.08 -7.13 -11.00
N ASP A 149 22.76 -7.64 -9.96
CA ASP A 149 23.72 -8.73 -10.00
C ASP A 149 23.08 -10.13 -9.97
N GLY A 150 21.75 -10.20 -9.90
CA GLY A 150 20.98 -11.45 -9.74
C GLY A 150 20.89 -11.95 -8.30
N GLY A 151 21.47 -11.25 -7.32
CA GLY A 151 21.39 -11.60 -5.91
C GLY A 151 19.98 -11.47 -5.35
N SER A 152 19.60 -12.33 -4.38
CA SER A 152 18.28 -12.24 -3.75
C SER A 152 18.19 -11.04 -2.81
N THR A 153 17.05 -10.33 -2.84
CA THR A 153 16.72 -9.31 -1.84
C THR A 153 15.79 -9.89 -0.76
N PRO A 154 15.69 -9.26 0.42
CA PRO A 154 14.67 -9.64 1.41
C PRO A 154 13.25 -9.30 0.95
N ALA A 155 13.06 -8.59 -0.17
CA ALA A 155 11.77 -8.18 -0.66
C ALA A 155 11.12 -9.24 -1.57
N GLU A 156 9.86 -9.51 -1.31
CA GLU A 156 9.00 -10.30 -2.19
C GLU A 156 7.75 -9.47 -2.51
N MET A 157 7.39 -9.46 -3.79
CA MET A 157 6.23 -8.76 -4.30
C MET A 157 5.05 -9.71 -4.45
N ALA A 158 3.90 -9.33 -3.92
CA ALA A 158 2.64 -10.00 -4.14
C ALA A 158 1.77 -9.17 -5.10
N PHE A 159 1.15 -9.84 -6.07
CA PHE A 159 0.16 -9.23 -6.96
C PHE A 159 -1.20 -9.89 -6.77
N GLY A 160 -2.26 -9.12 -6.92
CA GLY A 160 -3.62 -9.64 -6.93
C GLY A 160 -4.51 -8.94 -7.94
N GLU A 161 -5.42 -9.71 -8.52
CA GLU A 161 -6.53 -9.19 -9.30
C GLU A 161 -7.61 -8.68 -8.37
N VAL A 162 -8.07 -7.46 -8.61
CA VAL A 162 -9.23 -6.88 -7.92
C VAL A 162 -10.50 -7.53 -8.47
N VAL A 163 -11.14 -8.37 -7.66
CA VAL A 163 -12.33 -9.15 -8.04
C VAL A 163 -13.64 -8.55 -7.53
N ARG A 164 -13.56 -7.61 -6.58
CA ARG A 164 -14.69 -6.82 -6.07
C ARG A 164 -14.19 -5.45 -5.62
N VAL A 165 -15.02 -4.43 -5.83
CA VAL A 165 -14.75 -3.05 -5.42
C VAL A 165 -15.94 -2.56 -4.60
N HIS A 166 -15.64 -1.98 -3.44
CA HIS A 166 -16.59 -1.33 -2.54
C HIS A 166 -16.24 0.15 -2.47
N ILE A 167 -17.19 1.03 -2.72
CA ILE A 167 -17.04 2.48 -2.61
C ILE A 167 -18.22 3.00 -1.79
N ARG A 168 -17.93 3.79 -0.76
CA ARG A 168 -18.95 4.46 0.04
C ARG A 168 -19.78 5.37 -0.85
N ALA A 169 -21.11 5.25 -0.77
CA ALA A 169 -22.02 5.84 -1.76
C ALA A 169 -21.90 7.36 -1.89
N ASP A 170 -21.57 8.07 -0.81
CA ASP A 170 -21.37 9.53 -0.80
C ASP A 170 -20.19 10.01 -1.66
N LEU A 171 -19.24 9.11 -1.96
CA LEU A 171 -18.09 9.36 -2.83
C LEU A 171 -18.40 9.19 -4.31
N VAL A 172 -19.58 8.66 -4.66
CA VAL A 172 -20.03 8.53 -6.05
C VAL A 172 -21.18 9.48 -6.30
N ARG A 173 -20.98 10.46 -7.20
CA ARG A 173 -22.01 11.41 -7.61
C ARG A 173 -22.09 11.43 -9.13
N ASP A 174 -23.31 11.32 -9.66
CA ASP A 174 -23.57 11.34 -11.10
C ASP A 174 -22.73 10.31 -11.90
N GLY A 175 -22.47 9.14 -11.31
CA GLY A 175 -21.64 8.09 -11.91
C GLY A 175 -20.13 8.33 -11.83
N HIS A 176 -19.69 9.39 -11.16
CA HIS A 176 -18.29 9.73 -11.00
C HIS A 176 -17.80 9.53 -9.56
N TYR A 177 -16.68 8.83 -9.40
CA TYR A 177 -15.97 8.74 -8.13
C TYR A 177 -15.21 10.04 -7.85
N ASN A 178 -15.49 10.66 -6.69
CA ASN A 178 -14.75 11.83 -6.21
C ASN A 178 -13.50 11.39 -5.43
N ALA A 179 -12.37 11.33 -6.13
CA ALA A 179 -11.09 10.89 -5.56
C ALA A 179 -10.52 11.82 -4.46
N TYR A 180 -11.04 13.04 -4.32
CA TYR A 180 -10.50 14.05 -3.39
C TYR A 180 -11.33 14.23 -2.12
N ALA A 181 -12.58 13.73 -2.11
CA ALA A 181 -13.45 13.78 -0.94
C ALA A 181 -13.02 12.91 0.27
N PRO A 182 -12.39 11.74 0.12
CA PRO A 182 -12.17 10.84 1.26
C PRO A 182 -11.00 11.24 2.17
N GLY A 183 -10.27 12.33 1.88
CA GLY A 183 -9.08 12.72 2.65
C GLY A 183 -7.99 11.64 2.58
N VAL A 184 -7.68 11.16 1.37
CA VAL A 184 -6.67 10.11 1.14
C VAL A 184 -5.33 10.55 1.72
N ILE A 185 -4.65 9.67 2.44
CA ILE A 185 -3.29 9.90 2.90
C ILE A 185 -2.27 9.09 2.10
N LEU A 186 -1.09 9.68 1.93
CA LEU A 186 0.06 9.09 1.26
C LEU A 186 1.26 9.10 2.21
N ARG A 187 2.14 8.09 2.11
CA ARG A 187 3.39 8.07 2.87
C ARG A 187 4.39 9.02 2.24
N ALA A 188 4.89 9.98 3.00
CA ALA A 188 5.82 11.00 2.54
C ALA A 188 7.29 10.65 2.89
N GLY A 189 8.18 11.65 2.79
CA GLY A 189 9.62 11.43 2.77
C GLY A 189 10.32 11.31 4.12
N GLY A 190 9.77 11.89 5.19
CA GLY A 190 10.32 11.72 6.53
C GLY A 190 10.02 10.36 7.15
N PRO A 191 10.68 10.05 8.29
CA PRO A 191 10.50 8.79 9.01
C PRO A 191 9.04 8.56 9.45
N ALA A 192 8.28 9.63 9.70
CA ALA A 192 6.89 9.56 10.16
C ALA A 192 5.92 10.40 9.30
N ASP A 193 6.38 10.96 8.19
CA ASP A 193 5.60 11.96 7.47
C ASP A 193 4.50 11.31 6.62
N TYR A 194 3.32 11.87 6.70
CA TYR A 194 2.19 11.60 5.83
C TYR A 194 1.69 12.92 5.24
N ILE A 195 1.20 12.87 4.01
CA ILE A 195 0.47 13.98 3.42
C ILE A 195 -0.95 13.55 3.11
N GLU A 196 -1.88 14.48 3.24
CA GLU A 196 -3.26 14.32 2.78
C GLU A 196 -3.38 14.91 1.39
N VAL A 197 -4.16 14.25 0.52
CA VAL A 197 -4.46 14.76 -0.82
C VAL A 197 -5.35 16.00 -0.66
N ASP A 198 -4.78 17.17 -0.94
CA ASP A 198 -5.49 18.44 -0.94
C ASP A 198 -6.15 18.71 -2.31
N PRO A 199 -7.49 18.84 -2.39
CA PRO A 199 -8.17 19.25 -3.62
C PRO A 199 -7.67 20.60 -4.17
N GLY A 200 -7.21 21.51 -3.31
CA GLY A 200 -6.65 22.81 -3.69
C GLY A 200 -5.32 22.75 -4.42
N ALA A 201 -4.59 21.63 -4.30
CA ALA A 201 -3.32 21.39 -4.97
C ALA A 201 -3.47 20.75 -6.37
N VAL A 202 -4.71 20.42 -6.78
CA VAL A 202 -4.97 19.75 -8.05
C VAL A 202 -4.83 20.72 -9.23
N PHE A 203 -3.99 20.37 -10.20
CA PHE A 203 -3.88 21.03 -11.49
C PHE A 203 -4.09 20.03 -12.61
N ARG A 204 -4.59 20.50 -13.76
CA ARG A 204 -4.94 19.64 -14.91
C ARG A 204 -3.91 19.81 -16.01
N ILE A 205 -3.44 18.68 -16.53
CA ILE A 205 -2.64 18.61 -17.75
C ILE A 205 -3.41 17.74 -18.75
N THR A 206 -3.59 18.24 -19.96
CA THR A 206 -4.15 17.43 -21.06
C THR A 206 -3.09 16.50 -21.61
N ARG A 207 -3.44 15.23 -21.82
CA ARG A 207 -2.55 14.28 -22.49
C ARG A 207 -2.31 14.75 -23.94
N PRO A 208 -1.06 14.84 -24.41
CA PRO A 208 -0.78 15.10 -25.83
C PRO A 208 -1.45 14.03 -26.71
N GLN A 209 -1.96 14.45 -27.86
CA GLN A 209 -2.44 13.55 -28.91
C GLN A 209 -1.27 12.99 -29.71
#